data_AF-A0A7J8IT80-F1
#
_entry.id   AF-A0A7J8IT80-F1
#
_cell.length_a   1.000
_cell.length_b   1.000
_cell.length_c   1.000
_cell.angle_alpha   90.00
_cell.angle_beta   90.00
_cell.angle_gamma   90.00
#
_symmetry.space_group_name_H-M   'P 1'
#
loop_
_entity.id
_entity.type
_entity.pdbx_description
1 polymer ?
#
loop_
_entity_poly.entity_id
_entity_poly.type
_entity_poly.pdbx_seq_one_letter_code
_entity_poly.pdbx_strand_id
1 'polypeptide(L)'
;MPKRGCPLGDAAPLQLKVRVGWRELGRGVCSERYSREIFEKTRQLLFRGAQACMDHTWEEGCAIVDGPESPKPSPTEAPRATRGQMLIGPDGRLTRRRPQACEAGECG
;
A
#
# COMPACT_ATOMS: atom_id res chain seq x y z
N MET A 1 3.91 -64.85 -23.72
CA MET A 1 4.95 -64.00 -23.06
C MET A 1 4.40 -63.47 -21.74
N PRO A 2 5.05 -63.73 -20.60
CA PRO A 2 4.65 -63.12 -19.33
C PRO A 2 4.84 -61.60 -19.42
N LYS A 3 3.80 -60.83 -19.08
CA LYS A 3 3.92 -59.37 -18.97
C LYS A 3 4.82 -59.07 -17.77
N ARG A 4 5.87 -58.25 -17.97
CA ARG A 4 6.79 -57.86 -16.90
C ARG A 4 6.00 -57.13 -15.80
N GLY A 5 6.20 -57.52 -14.55
CA GLY A 5 5.57 -56.84 -13.42
C GLY A 5 5.97 -55.37 -13.38
N CYS A 6 5.02 -54.48 -13.08
CA CYS A 6 5.28 -53.06 -12.91
C CYS A 6 6.24 -52.85 -11.73
N PRO A 7 7.44 -52.28 -11.91
CA PRO A 7 8.40 -52.08 -10.82
C PRO A 7 7.93 -51.03 -9.78
N LEU A 8 6.83 -50.33 -10.07
CA LEU A 8 6.22 -49.30 -9.23
C LEU A 8 4.90 -49.75 -8.60
N GLY A 9 4.48 -51.01 -8.81
CA GLY A 9 3.10 -51.47 -8.61
C GLY A 9 2.58 -51.50 -7.17
N ASP A 10 3.44 -51.43 -6.15
CA ASP A 10 3.02 -51.55 -4.74
C ASP A 10 3.80 -50.66 -3.76
N ALA A 11 4.89 -50.02 -4.20
CA ALA A 11 5.78 -49.22 -3.35
C ALA A 11 6.00 -47.78 -3.82
N ALA A 12 5.35 -47.37 -4.92
CA ALA A 12 5.36 -45.96 -5.30
C ALA A 12 4.44 -45.21 -4.32
N PRO A 13 4.93 -44.19 -3.59
CA PRO A 13 4.05 -43.39 -2.76
C PRO A 13 2.94 -42.84 -3.67
N LEU A 14 1.68 -43.04 -3.28
CA LEU A 14 0.57 -42.30 -3.92
C LEU A 14 1.04 -40.84 -3.95
N GLN A 15 1.16 -40.25 -5.14
CA GLN A 15 1.45 -38.82 -5.26
C GLN A 15 0.26 -38.07 -4.68
N LEU A 16 0.29 -37.88 -3.36
CA LEU A 16 -0.73 -37.20 -2.60
C LEU A 16 -0.61 -35.74 -3.00
N LYS A 17 -1.61 -35.26 -3.75
CA LYS A 17 -1.75 -33.84 -4.04
C LYS A 17 -2.04 -33.12 -2.73
N VAL A 18 -1.00 -32.71 -2.02
CA VAL A 18 -1.10 -31.88 -0.83
C VAL A 18 -1.47 -30.48 -1.30
N ARG A 19 -2.56 -29.93 -0.76
CA ARG A 19 -2.88 -28.52 -0.94
C ARG A 19 -1.92 -27.71 -0.09
N VAL A 20 -1.05 -26.95 -0.73
CA VAL A 20 -0.14 -26.01 -0.08
C VAL A 20 -0.81 -24.64 -0.10
N GLY A 21 -1.00 -24.03 1.05
CA GLY A 21 -1.56 -22.69 1.19
C GLY A 21 -0.47 -21.61 1.16
N TRP A 22 -0.90 -20.35 1.18
CA TRP A 22 0.01 -19.19 1.16
C TRP A 22 0.93 -19.14 2.37
N ARG A 23 0.49 -19.68 3.50
CA ARG A 23 1.27 -19.70 4.74
C ARG A 23 2.45 -20.67 4.63
N GLU A 24 2.24 -21.84 4.03
CA GLU A 24 3.31 -22.80 3.77
C GLU A 24 4.25 -22.31 2.65
N LEU A 25 3.70 -21.66 1.60
CA LEU A 25 4.51 -21.03 0.55
C LEU A 25 5.38 -19.88 1.09
N GLY A 26 4.85 -19.09 2.02
CA GLY A 26 5.57 -17.98 2.64
C GLY A 26 6.67 -18.43 3.62
N ARG A 27 6.57 -19.64 4.17
CA ARG A 27 7.59 -20.29 5.01
C ARG A 27 8.56 -21.12 4.16
N GLY A 28 9.25 -20.47 3.23
CA GLY A 28 10.36 -21.09 2.52
C GLY A 28 11.49 -21.54 3.47
N VAL A 29 12.42 -22.35 2.95
CA VAL A 29 13.55 -22.99 3.69
C VAL A 29 14.38 -22.00 4.50
N CYS A 30 14.48 -20.74 4.06
CA CYS A 30 15.23 -19.68 4.75
C CYS A 30 14.36 -18.53 5.30
N SER A 31 13.03 -18.72 5.39
CA SER A 31 12.08 -17.69 5.82
C SER A 31 12.44 -17.04 7.16
N GLU A 32 12.85 -17.84 8.15
CA GLU A 32 13.26 -17.35 9.47
C GLU A 32 14.53 -16.49 9.41
N ARG A 33 15.53 -16.92 8.63
CA ARG A 33 16.78 -16.18 8.46
C ARG A 33 16.52 -14.82 7.80
N TYR A 34 15.76 -14.80 6.71
CA TYR A 34 15.41 -13.56 6.03
C TYR A 34 14.52 -12.65 6.88
N SER A 35 13.57 -13.20 7.63
CA SER A 35 12.73 -12.41 8.54
C SER A 35 13.58 -11.70 9.58
N ARG A 36 14.57 -12.40 10.16
CA ARG A 36 15.50 -11.82 11.14
C ARG A 36 16.40 -10.76 10.51
N GLU A 37 16.91 -11.01 9.31
CA GLU A 37 17.75 -10.06 8.58
C GLU A 37 16.98 -8.76 8.23
N ILE A 38 15.75 -8.90 7.71
CA ILE A 38 14.87 -7.76 7.39
C ILE A 38 14.56 -6.98 8.66
N PHE A 39 14.23 -7.66 9.76
CA PHE A 39 13.98 -7.01 11.03
C PHE A 39 15.19 -6.20 11.52
N GLU A 40 16.39 -6.79 11.49
CA GLU A 40 17.61 -6.09 11.91
C GLU A 40 17.94 -4.89 11.03
N LYS A 41 17.84 -5.02 9.71
CA LYS A 41 18.06 -3.90 8.78
C LYS A 41 17.06 -2.78 9.00
N THR A 42 15.79 -3.12 9.15
CA THR A 42 14.72 -2.13 9.37
C THR A 42 14.88 -1.45 10.71
N ARG A 43 15.21 -2.20 11.76
CA ARG A 43 15.53 -1.67 13.09
C ARG A 43 16.66 -0.65 13.00
N GLN A 44 17.77 -1.01 12.38
CA GLN A 44 18.92 -0.11 12.22
C GLN A 44 18.57 1.15 11.43
N LEU A 45 17.79 1.02 10.34
CA LEU A 45 17.33 2.16 9.55
C LEU A 45 16.48 3.12 10.40
N LEU A 46 15.53 2.59 11.17
CA LEU A 46 14.67 3.38 12.06
C LEU A 46 15.49 4.07 13.15
N PHE A 47 16.42 3.37 13.79
CA PHE A 47 17.29 3.97 14.81
C PHE A 47 18.18 5.06 14.22
N ARG A 48 18.78 4.85 13.05
CA ARG A 48 19.57 5.89 12.37
C ARG A 48 18.73 7.10 11.97
N GLY A 49 17.50 6.87 11.48
CA GLY A 49 16.57 7.96 11.16
C GLY A 49 16.12 8.74 12.40
N ALA A 50 15.86 8.06 13.51
CA ALA A 50 15.54 8.70 14.78
C ALA A 50 16.74 9.47 15.34
N GLN A 51 17.94 8.89 15.27
CA GLN A 51 19.16 9.55 15.70
C GLN A 51 19.43 10.79 14.85
N ALA A 52 19.30 10.69 13.52
CA ALA A 52 19.35 11.85 12.65
C ALA A 52 18.37 12.93 13.15
N CYS A 53 17.09 12.60 13.29
CA CYS A 53 16.06 13.53 13.79
C CYS A 53 16.43 14.21 15.12
N MET A 54 17.08 13.50 16.05
CA MET A 54 17.50 14.04 17.36
C MET A 54 18.82 14.84 17.29
N ASP A 55 19.77 14.40 16.45
CA ASP A 55 21.03 15.07 16.19
C ASP A 55 20.76 16.42 15.48
N HIS A 56 19.65 16.53 14.74
CA HIS A 56 19.02 17.81 14.39
C HIS A 56 18.30 18.36 15.62
N THR A 57 19.07 18.83 16.60
CA THR A 57 18.52 19.48 17.79
C THR A 57 17.85 20.78 17.35
N TRP A 58 16.61 20.74 16.89
CA TRP A 58 15.74 21.91 16.74
C TRP A 58 16.46 23.14 16.17
N GLU A 59 17.19 22.99 15.05
CA GLU A 59 17.69 24.14 14.30
C GLU A 59 16.50 24.72 13.55
N GLU A 60 15.79 25.59 14.28
CA GLU A 60 15.06 26.74 13.76
C GLU A 60 13.93 26.44 12.76
N GLY A 61 12.78 26.09 13.32
CA GLY A 61 11.49 26.35 12.69
C GLY A 61 10.70 25.11 12.33
N CYS A 62 9.53 24.99 12.93
CA CYS A 62 8.34 24.74 12.12
C CYS A 62 8.22 25.86 11.07
N ALA A 63 9.13 25.91 10.10
CA ALA A 63 8.91 26.66 8.89
C ALA A 63 7.81 25.87 8.18
N ILE A 64 6.58 26.38 8.31
CA ILE A 64 5.75 26.54 7.13
C ILE A 64 6.72 27.05 6.07
N VAL A 65 7.15 26.16 5.17
CA VAL A 65 7.89 26.59 4.00
C VAL A 65 6.90 27.49 3.30
N ASP A 66 7.10 28.81 3.44
CA ASP A 66 6.69 29.77 2.43
C ASP A 66 7.37 29.28 1.15
N GLY A 67 6.67 28.38 0.46
CA GLY A 67 6.95 28.06 -0.91
C GLY A 67 6.92 29.36 -1.70
N PRO A 68 7.58 29.40 -2.87
CA PRO A 68 7.56 30.59 -3.71
C PRO A 68 6.11 31.04 -3.85
N GLU A 69 5.85 32.34 -3.61
CA GLU A 69 4.50 32.94 -3.67
C GLU A 69 3.70 32.22 -4.75
N SER A 70 2.73 31.43 -4.32
CA SER A 70 1.92 30.65 -5.25
C SER A 70 1.36 31.65 -6.26
N PRO A 71 1.53 31.44 -7.57
CA PRO A 71 0.94 32.33 -8.55
C PRO A 71 -0.54 32.43 -8.22
N LYS A 72 -1.02 33.66 -7.96
CA LYS A 72 -2.44 33.89 -7.64
C LYS A 72 -3.27 33.01 -8.57
N PRO A 73 -4.19 32.17 -8.04
CA PRO A 73 -5.01 31.34 -8.88
C PRO A 73 -5.83 32.29 -9.75
N SER A 74 -5.41 32.43 -11.02
CA SER A 74 -6.31 32.85 -12.07
C SER A 74 -7.56 31.94 -11.97
N PRO A 75 -8.76 32.45 -12.26
CA PRO A 75 -10.00 31.70 -12.14
C PRO A 75 -10.08 30.67 -13.28
N THR A 76 -9.18 29.69 -13.25
CA THR A 76 -9.19 28.57 -14.17
C THR A 76 -9.84 27.43 -13.41
N GLU A 77 -11.08 27.16 -13.83
CA GLU A 77 -12.01 26.15 -13.36
C GLU A 77 -11.30 24.93 -12.77
N ALA A 78 -11.54 24.66 -11.48
CA ALA A 78 -11.02 23.47 -10.81
C ALA A 78 -11.41 22.22 -11.63
N PRO A 79 -10.48 21.25 -11.81
CA PRO A 79 -10.76 20.06 -12.61
C PRO A 79 -12.00 19.37 -12.05
N ARG A 80 -13.04 19.26 -12.89
CA ARG A 80 -14.33 18.70 -12.49
C ARG A 80 -14.10 17.30 -11.96
N ALA A 81 -14.29 17.13 -10.66
CA ALA A 81 -14.16 15.85 -9.99
C ALA A 81 -14.99 14.79 -10.73
N THR A 82 -14.30 13.74 -11.21
CA THR A 82 -14.90 12.67 -11.99
C THR A 82 -15.98 11.96 -11.17
N ARG A 83 -17.10 11.62 -11.82
CA ARG A 83 -18.25 10.95 -11.17
C ARG A 83 -17.77 9.74 -10.34
N GLY A 84 -18.02 9.80 -9.03
CA GLY A 84 -17.64 8.74 -8.09
C GLY A 84 -16.50 9.09 -7.13
N GLN A 85 -15.78 10.19 -7.38
CA GLN A 85 -14.78 10.69 -6.43
C GLN A 85 -15.43 11.14 -5.11
N MET A 86 -14.79 10.79 -3.99
CA MET A 86 -15.19 11.21 -2.65
C MET A 86 -14.38 12.42 -2.22
N LEU A 87 -15.01 13.38 -1.55
CA LEU A 87 -14.38 14.60 -1.04
C LEU A 87 -14.20 14.49 0.48
N ILE A 88 -13.09 15.01 1.00
CA ILE A 88 -12.86 15.09 2.45
C ILE A 88 -13.62 16.31 2.98
N GLY A 89 -14.53 16.09 3.92
CA GLY A 89 -15.25 17.14 4.62
C GLY A 89 -14.37 17.88 5.63
N PRO A 90 -14.80 19.06 6.10
CA PRO A 90 -14.07 19.81 7.12
C PRO A 90 -13.99 19.09 8.47
N ASP A 91 -14.84 18.08 8.67
CA ASP A 91 -14.84 17.14 9.80
C ASP A 91 -13.91 15.93 9.57
N GLY A 92 -13.18 15.90 8.46
CA GLY A 92 -12.27 14.81 8.08
C GLY A 92 -12.97 13.57 7.51
N ARG A 93 -14.30 13.57 7.34
CA ARG A 93 -15.04 12.40 6.85
C ARG A 93 -15.17 12.44 5.33
N LEU A 94 -15.14 11.27 4.69
CA LEU A 94 -15.32 11.17 3.24
C LEU A 94 -16.79 11.28 2.87
N THR A 95 -17.13 12.31 2.09
CA THR A 95 -18.49 12.60 1.62
C THR A 95 -18.59 12.43 0.10
N ARG A 96 -19.70 11.86 -0.36
CA ARG A 96 -20.01 11.79 -1.79
C ARG A 96 -20.68 13.09 -2.20
N ARG A 97 -20.13 13.82 -3.18
CA ARG A 97 -20.82 14.98 -3.76
C ARG A 97 -22.15 14.49 -4.36
N ARG A 98 -23.27 15.03 -3.88
CA ARG A 98 -24.58 14.74 -4.49
C ARG A 98 -24.56 15.31 -5.92
N PRO A 99 -25.12 14.62 -6.92
CA PRO A 99 -25.31 15.21 -8.24
C PRO A 99 -26.05 16.53 -8.06
N GLN A 100 -25.48 17.62 -8.55
CA GLN A 100 -26.18 18.89 -8.62
C GLN A 100 -27.37 18.66 -9.57
N ALA A 101 -28.57 18.56 -9.01
CA ALA A 101 -29.78 18.74 -9.81
C ALA A 101 -29.69 20.17 -10.35
N CYS A 102 -29.47 20.29 -11.65
CA CYS A 102 -29.64 21.56 -12.34
C CYS A 102 -31.15 21.83 -12.34
N GLU A 103 -31.65 22.50 -11.31
CA GLU A 103 -32.90 23.23 -11.43
C GLU A 103 -32.59 24.41 -12.35
N ALA A 104 -33.12 24.34 -13.56
CA ALA A 104 -33.06 25.38 -14.56
C ALA A 104 -34.20 26.39 -14.34
N GLY A 105 -33.90 27.67 -14.57
CA GLY A 105 -34.85 28.79 -14.52
C GLY A 105 -34.60 29.66 -13.29
N GLU A 106 -34.47 30.97 -13.36
CA GLU A 106 -35.18 31.90 -14.23
C GLU A 106 -34.26 33.07 -14.65
N CYS A 107 -34.34 33.46 -15.92
CA CYS A 107 -33.96 34.80 -16.37
C CYS A 107 -35.18 35.72 -16.19
N GLY A 108 -34.99 36.83 -15.50
CA GLY A 108 -35.89 37.98 -15.42
C GLY A 108 -35.08 39.19 -15.00
#